data_AF-A0A0N8PVT7-F1
#
_entry.id   AF-A0A0N8PVT7-F1
#
_cell.length_a   1.000
_cell.length_b   1.000
_cell.length_c   1.000
_cell.angle_alpha   90.00
_cell.angle_beta   90.00
_cell.angle_gamma   90.00
#
_symmetry.space_group_name_H-M   'P 1'
#
loop_
_entity.id
_entity.type
_entity.pdbx_description
1 polymer ?
#
loop_
_entity_poly.entity_id
_entity_poly.type
_entity_poly.pdbx_seq_one_letter_code
_entity_poly.pdbx_strand_id
1 'polypeptide(L)'
;MSRFDLNSAKVYVGHNVNLHLKDGSVIINVLITHIHREHHDRNIILCCSTPKKRTMKIHLSEVDWAERLDPHLLRYSQARG
;
A
#
# COMPACT_ATOMS: atom_id res chain seq x y z
N MET A 1 1.28 -17.38 6.77
CA MET A 1 0.41 -16.18 6.89
C MET A 1 -0.61 -16.24 5.76
N SER A 2 -1.84 -15.75 5.97
CA SER A 2 -2.82 -15.66 4.88
C SER A 2 -2.25 -14.80 3.76
N ARG A 3 -2.50 -15.18 2.50
CA ARG A 3 -2.08 -14.40 1.33
C ARG A 3 -2.70 -13.01 1.41
N PHE A 4 -1.93 -11.96 1.10
CA PHE A 4 -2.46 -10.61 0.95
C PHE A 4 -3.46 -10.58 -0.21
N ASP A 5 -4.74 -10.50 0.15
CA ASP A 5 -5.86 -10.63 -0.78
C ASP A 5 -6.63 -9.32 -0.93
N LEU A 6 -7.67 -9.33 -1.78
CA LEU A 6 -8.46 -8.12 -2.06
C LEU A 6 -9.07 -7.53 -0.79
N ASN A 7 -9.52 -8.37 0.13
CA ASN A 7 -10.18 -7.91 1.35
C ASN A 7 -9.18 -7.24 2.28
N SER A 8 -7.98 -7.82 2.39
CA SER A 8 -6.86 -7.25 3.14
C SER A 8 -6.45 -5.90 2.54
N ALA A 9 -6.30 -5.83 1.22
CA ALA A 9 -5.88 -4.61 0.53
C ALA A 9 -6.88 -3.44 0.67
N LYS A 10 -8.18 -3.72 0.68
CA LYS A 10 -9.24 -2.70 0.82
C LYS A 10 -9.12 -1.86 2.09
N VAL A 11 -8.62 -2.44 3.18
CA VAL A 11 -8.44 -1.74 4.48
C VAL A 11 -7.43 -0.59 4.37
N TYR A 12 -6.55 -0.63 3.38
CA TYR A 12 -5.48 0.36 3.21
C TYR A 12 -5.83 1.47 2.21
N VAL A 13 -6.98 1.40 1.53
CA VAL A 13 -7.43 2.45 0.60
C VAL A 13 -7.63 3.76 1.38
N GLY A 14 -7.06 4.85 0.88
CA GLY A 14 -7.06 6.16 1.54
C GLY A 14 -5.97 6.33 2.60
N HIS A 15 -5.05 5.37 2.74
CA HIS A 15 -3.95 5.43 3.71
C HIS A 15 -2.58 5.39 3.04
N ASN A 16 -1.61 6.08 3.66
CA ASN A 16 -0.21 5.91 3.33
C ASN A 16 0.29 4.60 3.92
N VAL A 17 1.03 3.84 3.12
CA VAL A 17 1.57 2.54 3.51
C VAL A 17 3.00 2.36 3.01
N ASN A 18 3.72 1.43 3.63
CA ASN A 18 4.83 0.73 2.98
C ASN A 18 4.29 -0.58 2.39
N LEU A 19 4.55 -0.81 1.10
CA LEU A 19 4.18 -2.05 0.42
C LEU A 19 5.39 -2.97 0.39
N HIS A 20 5.28 -4.12 1.05
CA HIS A 20 6.28 -5.18 1.00
C HIS A 20 5.95 -6.11 -0.16
N LEU A 21 6.87 -6.24 -1.10
CA LEU A 21 6.73 -7.08 -2.28
C LEU A 21 7.34 -8.46 -2.06
N LYS A 22 6.88 -9.44 -2.83
CA LYS A 22 7.34 -10.84 -2.73
C LYS A 22 8.79 -11.07 -3.12
N ASP A 23 9.37 -10.15 -3.89
CA ASP A 23 10.79 -10.17 -4.25
C ASP A 23 11.69 -9.66 -3.12
N GLY A 24 11.11 -9.23 -1.99
CA GLY A 24 11.81 -8.65 -0.85
C GLY A 24 12.00 -7.13 -0.94
N SER A 25 11.62 -6.51 -2.06
CA SER A 25 11.64 -5.05 -2.22
C SER A 25 10.53 -4.39 -1.40
N VAL A 26 10.75 -3.13 -1.02
CA VAL A 26 9.75 -2.34 -0.29
C VAL A 26 9.51 -1.01 -1.01
N ILE A 27 8.25 -0.72 -1.31
CA ILE A 27 7.84 0.58 -1.82
C ILE A 27 7.32 1.42 -0.67
N ILE A 28 8.07 2.46 -0.33
CA ILE A 28 7.83 3.26 0.88
C ILE A 28 6.89 4.44 0.63
N ASN A 29 6.12 4.78 1.65
CA ASN A 29 5.30 6.00 1.74
C ASN A 29 4.44 6.26 0.49
N VAL A 30 3.61 5.28 0.14
CA VAL A 30 2.66 5.40 -0.96
C VAL A 30 1.23 5.44 -0.44
N LEU A 31 0.43 6.34 -1.00
CA LEU A 31 -1.01 6.39 -0.76
C LEU A 31 -1.70 5.39 -1.67
N ILE A 32 -2.45 4.44 -1.12
CA ILE A 32 -3.34 3.61 -1.93
C ILE A 32 -4.59 4.42 -2.25
N THR A 33 -4.78 4.74 -3.52
CA THR A 33 -5.88 5.61 -3.97
C THR A 33 -7.15 4.83 -4.28
N HIS A 34 -7.02 3.70 -4.97
CA HIS A 34 -8.13 2.82 -5.31
C HIS A 34 -7.62 1.44 -5.74
N ILE A 35 -8.53 0.47 -5.77
CA ILE A 35 -8.27 -0.90 -6.20
C ILE A 35 -9.31 -1.25 -7.26
N HIS A 36 -8.89 -1.85 -8.36
CA HIS A 36 -9.82 -2.35 -9.37
C HIS A 36 -9.39 -3.72 -9.90
N ARG A 37 -10.35 -4.47 -10.43
CA ARG A 37 -10.11 -5.72 -11.14
C ARG A 37 -10.01 -5.43 -12.63
N GLU A 38 -8.99 -5.94 -13.29
CA GLU A 38 -8.96 -5.93 -14.74
C GLU A 38 -9.96 -6.95 -15.30
N HIS A 39 -10.74 -6.52 -16.30
CA HIS A 39 -11.86 -7.27 -16.86
C HIS A 39 -11.44 -8.61 -17.48
N HIS A 40 -10.23 -8.71 -18.02
CA HIS A 40 -9.81 -9.88 -18.79
C HIS A 40 -9.06 -10.94 -17.99
N ASP A 41 -8.36 -10.57 -16.91
CA ASP A 41 -7.31 -11.45 -16.38
C ASP A 41 -7.43 -11.79 -14.89
N ARG A 42 -8.58 -11.47 -14.25
CA ARG A 42 -8.79 -11.60 -12.78
C ARG A 42 -7.71 -10.93 -11.92
N ASN A 43 -6.80 -10.19 -12.53
CA ASN A 43 -5.72 -9.48 -11.88
C ASN A 43 -6.30 -8.27 -11.14
N ILE A 44 -5.92 -8.14 -9.89
CA ILE A 44 -6.31 -7.02 -9.04
C ILE A 44 -5.17 -6.03 -9.07
N ILE A 45 -5.48 -4.79 -9.44
CA ILE A 45 -4.51 -3.70 -9.51
C ILE A 45 -4.70 -2.77 -8.30
N LEU A 46 -3.59 -2.50 -7.61
CA LEU A 46 -3.48 -1.43 -6.61
C LEU A 46 -2.98 -0.17 -7.31
N CYS A 47 -3.79 0.88 -7.28
CA CYS A 47 -3.38 2.18 -7.75
C CYS A 47 -2.84 3.02 -6.60
N CYS A 48 -1.57 3.36 -6.68
CA CYS A 48 -0.85 4.08 -5.66
C CYS A 48 -0.44 5.47 -6.16
N SER A 49 -0.33 6.44 -5.26
CA SER A 49 0.29 7.74 -5.53
C SER A 49 1.41 8.01 -4.54
N THR A 50 2.53 8.48 -5.05
CA THR A 50 3.65 8.95 -4.24
C THR A 50 3.42 10.40 -3.77
N PRO A 51 4.16 10.88 -2.75
CA PRO A 51 4.10 12.29 -2.33
C PRO A 51 4.44 13.28 -3.45
N LYS A 52 5.25 12.85 -4.43
CA LYS A 52 5.58 13.62 -5.64
C LYS A 52 4.48 13.58 -6.71
N LYS A 53 3.26 13.15 -6.35
CA LYS A 53 2.09 12.98 -7.23
C LYS A 53 2.31 12.05 -8.42
N ARG A 54 3.35 11.21 -8.40
CA ARG A 54 3.51 10.15 -9.40
C ARG A 54 2.55 9.03 -9.07
N THR A 55 1.75 8.63 -10.04
CA THR A 55 0.85 7.47 -9.96
C THR A 55 1.58 6.21 -10.39
N MET A 56 1.21 5.10 -9.78
CA MET A 56 1.78 3.79 -10.06
C MET A 56 0.70 2.72 -9.92
N LYS A 57 0.81 1.67 -10.71
CA LYS A 57 -0.04 0.49 -10.64
C LYS A 57 0.81 -0.70 -10.25
N ILE A 58 0.35 -1.48 -9.27
CA ILE A 58 1.01 -2.70 -8.81
C ILE A 58 0.00 -3.84 -8.87
N HIS A 59 0.42 -5.02 -9.33
CA HIS A 59 -0.45 -6.18 -9.24
C HIS A 59 -0.50 -6.65 -7.78
N LEU A 60 -1.70 -6.88 -7.24
CA LEU A 60 -1.87 -7.42 -5.89
C LEU A 60 -1.13 -8.76 -5.71
N SER A 61 -0.95 -9.51 -6.79
CA SER A 61 -0.19 -10.77 -6.79
C SER A 61 1.30 -10.59 -6.46
N GLU A 62 1.86 -9.40 -6.63
CA GLU A 62 3.26 -9.05 -6.32
C GLU A 62 3.43 -8.60 -4.87
N VAL A 63 2.34 -8.22 -4.20
CA VAL A 63 2.36 -7.73 -2.81
C VAL A 63 2.33 -8.91 -1.84
N ASP A 64 3.23 -8.89 -0.87
CA ASP A 64 3.29 -9.86 0.22
C ASP A 64 2.50 -9.39 1.43
N TRP A 65 2.66 -8.12 1.84
CA TRP A 65 1.85 -7.46 2.86
C TRP A 65 2.01 -5.93 2.81
N ALA A 66 1.22 -5.21 3.62
CA ALA A 66 1.27 -3.75 3.71
C ALA A 66 1.35 -3.29 5.17
N GLU A 67 2.22 -2.30 5.43
CA GLU A 67 2.35 -1.63 6.72
C GLU A 67 1.66 -0.26 6.63
N ARG A 68 0.64 0.01 7.45
CA ARG A 68 0.02 1.34 7.48
C ARG A 68 0.92 2.34 8.21
N LEU A 69 1.20 3.47 7.55
CA LEU A 69 1.87 4.60 8.18
C LEU A 69 0.82 5.38 8.98
N ASP A 70 0.87 5.25 10.30
CA ASP A 70 -0.01 6.00 11.20
C ASP A 70 0.43 7.48 11.24
N PRO A 71 -0.44 8.43 10.85
CA PRO A 71 -0.14 9.86 10.98
C PRO A 71 0.06 10.30 12.45
N HIS A 72 -0.42 9.54 13.43
CA HIS A 72 -0.33 9.88 14.86
C HIS A 72 0.98 9.42 15.52
N LEU A 73 1.73 8.50 14.92
CA LEU A 73 3.00 8.02 15.49
C LEU A 73 4.13 9.06 15.42
N LEU A 74 4.07 10.01 14.48
CA LEU A 74 5.06 11.10 14.35
C LEU A 74 4.90 12.20 15.41
N ARG A 75 3.87 12.14 16.27
CA ARG A 75 3.65 13.16 17.32
C ARG A 75 4.44 12.88 18.61
N TYR A 76 4.96 11.66 18.80
CA TYR A 76 5.65 11.27 20.04
C TYR A 76 7.17 11.50 20.03
N SER A 77 7.79 11.86 18.90
CA SER A 77 9.23 12.11 18.82
C SER A 77 9.65 13.58 18.97
N GLN A 78 8.70 14.51 19.20
CA GLN A 78 8.96 15.94 19.39
C GLN A 78 8.79 16.41 20.86
N ALA A 79 8.53 15.50 21.80
CA ALA A 79 8.28 15.81 23.21
C ALA A 79 9.40 15.30 24.15
N ARG A 80 10.65 15.51 23.75
CA ARG A 80 11.81 15.47 24.67
C ARG A 80 12.72 16.63 24.33
N GLY A 81 12.32 17.81 24.83
CA GLY A 81 13.25 18.91 25.09
C GLY A 81 14.06 18.63 26.34
#